data_AF-A0A414RXI2-F1
#
_entry.id   AF-A0A414RXI2-F1
#
_cell.length_a   1.000
_cell.length_b   1.000
_cell.length_c   1.000
_cell.angle_alpha   90.00
_cell.angle_beta   90.00
_cell.angle_gamma   90.00
#
_symmetry.space_group_name_H-M   'P 1'
#
loop_
_entity.id
_entity.type
_entity.pdbx_description
1 polymer ?
#
loop_
_entity_poly.entity_id
_entity_poly.type
_entity_poly.pdbx_seq_one_letter_code
_entity_poly.pdbx_strand_id
1 'polypeptide(L)' 'MPEGFVRNFDEISDRLDQIIATVRSKDTSLERSLDLFDEAIELGSRAVDMVDKFELTPREADKLE' A
#
# COMPACT_ATOMS: atom_id res chain seq x y z
N MET A 1 19.35 -7.71 6.72
CA MET A 1 17.91 -8.03 6.61
C MET A 1 17.21 -6.78 6.07
N PRO A 2 16.15 -6.88 5.25
CA PRO A 2 15.50 -5.71 4.65
C PRO A 2 14.55 -5.06 5.67
N GLU A 3 15.09 -4.65 6.82
CA GLU A 3 14.32 -4.05 7.93
C GLU A 3 13.64 -2.75 7.50
N GLY A 4 14.23 -2.01 6.56
CA GLY A 4 13.63 -0.81 5.98
C GLY A 4 12.44 -1.08 5.04
N PHE A 5 12.40 -2.25 4.38
CA PHE A 5 11.30 -2.61 3.48
C PHE A 5 10.04 -2.99 4.27
N VAL A 6 10.20 -3.81 5.31
CA VAL A 6 9.11 -4.20 6.22
C VAL A 6 8.52 -2.98 6.91
N ARG A 7 9.37 -2.05 7.37
CA ARG A 7 8.93 -0.82 8.03
C ARG A 7 8.11 0.07 7.09
N ASN A 8 8.51 0.17 5.82
CA ASN A 8 7.80 0.97 4.82
C ASN A 8 6.47 0.34 4.36
N PHE A 9 6.33 -1.00 4.39
CA PHE A 9 5.04 -1.65 4.13
C PHE A 9 4.06 -1.52 5.31
N ASP A 10 4.58 -1.62 6.53
CA ASP A 10 3.81 -1.39 7.77
C ASP A 10 3.27 0.04 7.81
N GLU A 11 4.09 1.03 7.42
CA GLU A 11 3.67 2.43 7.30
C GLU A 11 2.54 2.65 6.27
N ILE A 12 2.60 1.96 5.12
CA ILE A 12 1.52 2.01 4.12
C ILE A 12 0.24 1.38 4.69
N SER A 13 0.37 0.26 5.41
CA SER A 13 -0.76 -0.45 5.99
C SER A 13 -1.44 0.39 7.08
N ASP A 14 -0.67 0.98 8.00
CA ASP A 14 -1.20 1.89 9.03
C ASP A 14 -1.92 3.09 8.40
N ARG A 15 -1.37 3.64 7.32
CA ARG A 15 -2.00 4.76 6.62
C ARG A 15 -3.34 4.37 5.98
N LEU A 16 -3.43 3.19 5.38
CA LEU A 16 -4.69 2.66 4.84
C LEU A 16 -5.74 2.46 5.94
N ASP A 17 -5.35 1.96 7.11
CA ASP A 17 -6.23 1.83 8.27
C ASP A 17 -6.75 3.19 8.77
N GLN A 18 -5.89 4.21 8.81
CA GLN A 18 -6.30 5.59 9.13
C GLN A 18 -7.31 6.16 8.13
N ILE A 19 -7.11 5.89 6.83
CA ILE A 19 -8.04 6.27 5.77
C ILE A 19 -9.40 5.59 5.99
N ILE A 20 -9.42 4.28 6.27
CA ILE A 20 -10.65 3.52 6.55
C ILE A 20 -11.40 4.10 7.76
N ALA A 21 -10.68 4.38 8.86
CA ALA A 21 -11.27 4.97 10.05
C ALA A 21 -11.90 6.35 9.77
N THR A 22 -11.24 7.14 8.93
CA THR A 22 -11.71 8.48 8.53
C THR A 22 -12.94 8.39 7.64
N VAL A 23 -12.94 7.55 6.61
CA VAL A 23 -14.08 7.36 5.70
C VAL A 23 -15.29 6.75 6.42
N ARG A 24 -15.06 5.89 7.42
CA ARG A 24 -16.14 5.32 8.24
C ARG A 24 -16.76 6.34 9.22
N SER A 25 -16.09 7.46 9.48
CA SER A 25 -16.61 8.52 10.33
C SER A 25 -17.71 9.30 9.63
N LYS A 26 -18.85 9.48 10.30
CA LYS A 26 -20.02 10.19 9.77
C LYS A 26 -19.80 11.69 9.54
N ASP A 27 -18.71 12.23 10.08
CA ASP A 27 -18.29 13.63 9.94
C ASP A 27 -17.44 13.88 8.68
N THR A 28 -17.15 12.85 7.89
CA THR A 28 -16.34 12.99 6.67
C THR A 28 -17.25 13.33 5.49
N SER A 29 -16.93 14.43 4.79
CA SER A 29 -17.62 14.84 3.58
C SER A 29 -17.34 13.88 2.42
N LEU A 30 -18.23 13.85 1.43
CA LEU A 30 -18.06 13.04 0.23
C LEU A 30 -16.77 13.40 -0.53
N GLU A 31 -16.53 14.70 -0.73
CA GLU A 31 -15.31 15.19 -1.40
C GLU A 31 -14.05 14.70 -0.68
N ARG A 32 -14.01 14.85 0.65
CA ARG A 32 -12.89 14.34 1.45
C ARG A 32 -12.75 12.82 1.40
N SER A 33 -13.86 12.09 1.26
CA SER A 33 -13.83 10.64 1.09
C SER A 33 -13.25 10.24 -0.27
N LEU A 34 -13.48 11.03 -1.32
CA LEU A 34 -12.92 10.80 -2.65
C LEU A 34 -11.42 11.10 -2.68
N ASP A 35 -10.97 12.20 -2.06
CA ASP A 35 -9.54 12.51 -1.92
C ASP A 35 -8.79 11.37 -1.20
N LEU A 36 -9.37 10.85 -0.12
CA LEU A 36 -8.82 9.73 0.63
C LEU A 36 -8.85 8.41 -0.16
N PHE A 37 -9.82 8.26 -1.07
CA PHE A 37 -9.90 7.08 -1.93
C PHE A 37 -8.80 7.10 -2.99
N ASP A 38 -8.51 8.25 -3.60
CA ASP A 38 -7.38 8.41 -4.51
C ASP A 38 -6.05 8.16 -3.80
N GLU A 39 -5.88 8.68 -2.57
CA GLU A 39 -4.69 8.40 -1.74
C GLU A 39 -4.54 6.88 -1.48
N ALA A 40 -5.63 6.18 -1.19
CA ALA A 40 -5.61 4.74 -0.97
C ALA A 40 -5.22 3.94 -2.23
N ILE A 41 -5.62 4.39 -3.42
CA ILE A 41 -5.23 3.78 -4.71
C ILE A 41 -3.71 3.91 -4.91
N GLU A 42 -3.14 5.08 -4.65
CA GLU A 42 -1.69 5.32 -4.78
C GLU A 42 -0.88 4.46 -3.81
N LEU A 43 -1.34 4.39 -2.55
CA LEU A 43 -0.74 3.55 -1.51
C LEU A 43 -0.80 2.07 -1.86
N GLY A 44 -1.95 1.59 -2.34
CA GLY A 44 -2.13 0.21 -2.80
C GLY A 44 -1.23 -0.14 -3.98
N SER A 45 -1.13 0.76 -4.96
CA SER A 45 -0.23 0.62 -6.10
C SER A 45 1.23 0.46 -5.65
N ARG A 46 1.70 1.33 -4.75
CA ARG A 46 3.05 1.27 -4.19
C ARG A 46 3.29 -0.01 -3.39
N ALA A 47 2.29 -0.51 -2.67
CA ALA A 47 2.38 -1.77 -1.94
C ALA A 47 2.53 -2.97 -2.90
N VAL A 48 1.76 -3.02 -3.99
CA VAL A 48 1.87 -4.06 -5.04
C VAL A 48 3.24 -4.03 -5.68
N ASP A 49 3.73 -2.85 -6.07
CA ASP A 49 5.06 -2.64 -6.66
C ASP A 49 6.21 -3.12 -5.75
N MET A 50 6.00 -3.06 -4.44
CA MET A 50 6.96 -3.53 -3.45
C MET A 50 6.95 -5.05 -3.31
N VAL A 51 5.77 -5.68 -3.28
CA VAL A 51 5.63 -7.14 -3.23
C VAL A 51 6.24 -7.78 -4.48
N ASP A 52 5.96 -7.23 -5.66
CA ASP A 52 6.52 -7.68 -6.95
C ASP A 52 8.06 -7.66 -6.95
N LYS A 53 8.66 -6.58 -6.44
CA LYS A 53 10.13 -6.47 -6.29
C LYS A 53 10.73 -7.43 -5.27
N PHE A 54 9.96 -7.90 -4.31
CA PHE A 54 10.41 -8.87 -3.30
C PHE A 54 10.37 -10.31 -3.84
N GLU A 55 9.47 -10.60 -4.80
CA GLU A 55 9.37 -11.90 -5.50
C GLU A 55 10.44 -12.06 -6.61
N LEU A 56 11.05 -10.99 -7.11
CA LEU A 56 12.19 -11.11 -8.06
C LEU A 56 13.51 -11.44 -7.35
N THR A 57 13.57 -12.58 -6.66
CA THR A 57 14.88 -13.21 -6.39
C THR A 57 15.43 -13.80 -7.69
N PRO A 58 16.76 -13.80 -7.92
CA PRO A 58 17.38 -14.30 -9.15
C PRO A 58 17.10 -15.79 -9.47
N ARG A 59 16.41 -16.50 -8.57
CA ARG A 59 15.93 -17.87 -8.77
C ARG A 59 14.60 -17.94 -9.54
N GLU A 60 13.81 -16.87 -9.58
CA GLU A 60 12.48 -16.86 -10.23
C GLU A 60 12.56 -16.36 -11.68
N ALA A 61 13.53 -15.51 -12.00
CA ALA A 61 13.84 -15.12 -13.38
C ALA A 61 14.28 -16.31 -14.26
N ASP A 62 14.86 -17.36 -13.66
CA ASP A 62 15.28 -18.60 -14.35
C ASP A 62 14.09 -19.51 -14.72
N LYS A 63 12.91 -19.28 -14.14
CA LYS A 63 11.69 -20.06 -14.44
C LYS A 63 10.80 -19.45 -15.54
N LEU A 64 11.22 -18.32 -16.10
CA LEU A 64 10.53 -17.65 -17.21
C LEU A 64 11.20 -17.89 -18.58
N GLU A 65 12.27 -18.71 -18.64
CA GLU A 65 12.82 -19.27 -19.88
C GLU A 65 12.15 -20.60 -20.28
#